data_AF-A0A7X4APX2-F1
#
_entry.id   AF-A0A7X4APX2-F1
#
_cell.length_a   1.000
_cell.length_b   1.000
_cell.length_c   1.000
_cell.angle_alpha   90.00
_cell.angle_beta   90.00
_cell.angle_gamma   90.00
#
_symmetry.space_group_name_H-M   'P 1'
#
loop_
_entity.id
_entity.type
_entity.pdbx_description
1 polymer ?
#
loop_
_entity_poly.entity_id
_entity_poly.type
_entity_poly.pdbx_seq_one_letter_code
_entity_poly.pdbx_strand_id
1 'polypeptide(L)'
;MIRYLKVKGLNNRLDNEFKFNEDLNIFTGANGSGKTTLLKLIRYLISGNLNQILAQIPFHSIAIQTDLFALSMERVEPDRVTL
;
A
#
# COMPACT_ATOMS: atom_id res chain seq x y z
N MET A 1 6.13 15.16 -3.50
CA MET A 1 4.80 14.95 -2.90
C MET A 1 4.21 13.63 -3.37
N ILE A 2 3.31 12.99 -2.59
CA ILE A 2 2.56 11.80 -3.04
C ILE A 2 1.35 12.29 -3.85
N ARG A 3 1.13 11.72 -5.03
CA ARG A 3 0.01 12.06 -5.92
C ARG A 3 -1.08 11.01 -5.88
N TYR A 4 -0.67 9.75 -5.83
CA TYR A 4 -1.59 8.63 -5.98
C TYR A 4 -1.09 7.40 -5.25
N LEU A 5 -2.02 6.62 -4.70
CA LEU A 5 -1.79 5.29 -4.17
C LEU A 5 -2.94 4.38 -4.58
N LYS A 6 -2.62 3.22 -5.14
CA LYS A 6 -3.55 2.12 -5.35
C LYS A 6 -3.11 0.93 -4.51
N VAL A 7 -4.06 0.31 -3.84
CA VAL A 7 -3.85 -0.93 -3.10
C VAL A 7 -4.94 -1.93 -3.47
N LYS A 8 -4.55 -3.19 -3.59
CA LYS A 8 -5.47 -4.34 -3.64
C LYS A 8 -5.04 -5.38 -2.62
N GLY A 9 -6.01 -6.00 -1.98
CA GLY A 9 -5.84 -7.04 -0.96
C GLY A 9 -5.17 -6.52 0.32
N LEU A 10 -5.14 -5.20 0.57
CA LEU A 10 -4.47 -4.69 1.77
C LEU A 10 -5.18 -5.21 3.02
N ASN A 11 -4.44 -5.88 3.91
CA ASN A 11 -5.01 -6.58 5.08
C ASN A 11 -6.11 -7.59 4.69
N ASN A 12 -6.05 -8.15 3.47
CA ASN A 12 -7.04 -9.08 2.90
C ASN A 12 -8.47 -8.51 2.85
N ARG A 13 -8.61 -7.18 2.83
CA ARG A 13 -9.92 -6.52 2.98
C ARG A 13 -10.09 -5.25 2.15
N LEU A 14 -9.01 -4.51 1.92
CA LEU A 14 -9.11 -3.19 1.31
C LEU A 14 -8.53 -3.18 -0.12
N ASP A 15 -9.44 -2.93 -1.05
CA ASP A 15 -9.14 -2.53 -2.42
C ASP A 15 -9.57 -1.07 -2.56
N ASN A 16 -8.61 -0.18 -2.80
CA ASN A 16 -8.94 1.24 -2.93
C ASN A 16 -7.89 2.01 -3.73
N GLU A 17 -8.32 3.15 -4.27
CA GLU A 17 -7.50 4.12 -4.96
C GLU A 17 -7.61 5.47 -4.27
N PHE A 18 -6.46 6.03 -3.88
CA PHE A 18 -6.35 7.30 -3.20
C PHE A 18 -5.68 8.31 -4.12
N LYS A 19 -6.40 9.37 -4.48
CA LYS A 19 -5.82 10.57 -5.08
C LYS A 19 -5.55 11.56 -3.95
N PHE A 20 -4.31 11.99 -3.79
CA PHE A 20 -3.91 12.86 -2.69
C PHE A 20 -4.09 14.32 -3.08
N ASN A 21 -4.68 15.09 -2.18
CA ASN A 21 -4.68 16.56 -2.25
C ASN A 21 -3.31 17.11 -1.88
N GLU A 22 -2.95 18.27 -2.44
CA GLU A 22 -1.67 18.93 -2.18
C GLU A 22 -1.53 19.43 -0.74
N ASP A 23 -2.63 19.89 -0.15
CA ASP A 23 -2.61 20.51 1.17
C ASP A 23 -2.85 19.51 2.31
N LEU A 24 -4.04 18.90 2.36
CA LEU A 24 -4.46 18.05 3.48
C LEU A 24 -5.22 16.81 3.01
N ASN A 25 -4.85 15.67 3.59
CA ASN A 25 -5.53 14.40 3.40
C ASN A 25 -5.89 13.81 4.78
N ILE A 26 -7.17 13.48 4.98
CA ILE A 26 -7.68 12.96 6.25
C ILE A 26 -8.13 11.51 6.04
N PHE A 27 -7.53 10.59 6.80
CA PHE A 27 -7.92 9.18 6.82
C PHE A 27 -8.78 8.88 8.05
N THR A 28 -10.07 8.63 7.85
CA THR A 28 -11.02 8.29 8.92
C THR A 28 -11.45 6.82 8.84
N GLY A 29 -12.12 6.34 9.89
CA GLY A 29 -12.64 4.97 9.98
C GLY A 29 -12.59 4.42 11.40
N ALA A 30 -13.30 3.32 11.64
CA ALA A 30 -13.34 2.66 12.95
C ALA A 30 -11.95 2.18 13.42
N ASN A 31 -11.80 1.93 14.72
CA ASN A 31 -10.59 1.28 15.23
C ASN A 31 -10.43 -0.11 14.59
N GLY A 32 -9.19 -0.47 14.24
CA GLY A 32 -8.91 -1.71 13.50
C GLY A 32 -9.24 -1.67 12.00
N SER A 33 -9.73 -0.55 11.45
CA SER A 33 -10.04 -0.44 10.00
C SER A 33 -8.83 -0.41 9.06
N GLY A 34 -7.61 -0.55 9.58
CA GLY A 34 -6.38 -0.57 8.78
C GLY A 34 -5.70 0.78 8.55
N LYS A 35 -6.18 1.88 9.18
CA LYS A 35 -5.57 3.22 9.04
C LYS A 35 -4.06 3.23 9.31
N THR A 36 -3.63 2.64 10.43
CA THR A 36 -2.20 2.56 10.77
C THR A 36 -1.41 1.72 9.77
N THR A 37 -1.98 0.64 9.24
CA THR A 37 -1.33 -0.17 8.20
C THR A 37 -1.16 0.63 6.90
N LEU A 38 -2.19 1.37 6.48
CA LEU A 38 -2.12 2.22 5.29
C LEU A 38 -1.02 3.29 5.44
N LEU A 39 -0.95 3.97 6.59
CA LEU A 39 0.10 4.96 6.86
C LEU A 39 1.49 4.33 6.93
N LYS A 40 1.63 3.14 7.54
CA LYS A 40 2.90 2.38 7.54
C LYS A 40 3.33 2.00 6.13
N LEU A 41 2.41 1.54 5.29
CA LEU A 41 2.65 1.21 3.89
C LEU A 41 3.19 2.41 3.12
N ILE A 42 2.49 3.55 3.19
CA ILE A 42 2.90 4.80 2.55
C ILE A 42 4.32 5.18 3.00
N ARG A 43 4.59 5.15 4.31
CA ARG A 43 5.92 5.44 4.84
C ARG A 43 6.99 4.51 4.26
N TYR A 44 6.75 3.20 4.25
CA TYR A 44 7.74 2.24 3.76
C TYR A 44 7.99 2.38 2.26
N LEU A 45 6.95 2.66 1.47
CA LEU A 45 7.07 2.91 0.04
C LEU A 45 7.96 4.12 -0.25
N ILE A 46 7.75 5.23 0.47
CA ILE A 46 8.52 6.46 0.28
C ILE A 46 9.97 6.28 0.76
N SER A 47 10.19 5.50 1.83
CA SER A 47 11.54 5.25 2.35
C SER A 47 12.28 4.12 1.63
N GLY A 48 11.69 3.44 0.63
CA GLY A 48 12.32 2.31 -0.05
C GLY A 48 12.45 1.04 0.82
N ASN A 49 11.68 0.93 1.90
CA ASN A 49 11.74 -0.19 2.86
C ASN A 49 10.92 -1.40 2.38
N LEU A 50 11.25 -1.93 1.20
CA LEU A 50 10.49 -2.99 0.54
C LEU A 50 10.45 -4.29 1.35
N ASN A 51 11.55 -4.65 2.03
CA ASN A 51 11.61 -5.85 2.87
C ASN A 51 10.57 -5.81 4.00
N GLN A 52 10.36 -4.65 4.61
CA GLN A 52 9.39 -4.46 5.69
C GLN A 52 7.95 -4.55 5.17
N ILE A 53 7.71 -4.06 3.95
CA ILE A 53 6.41 -4.20 3.27
C ILE A 53 6.12 -5.70 3.05
N LEU A 54 7.05 -6.41 2.42
CA LEU A 54 6.90 -7.83 2.09
C LEU A 54 6.70 -8.72 3.32
N ALA A 55 7.38 -8.41 4.42
CA ALA A 55 7.34 -9.18 5.65
C ALA A 55 6.09 -8.93 6.51
N GLN A 56 5.58 -7.71 6.57
CA GLN A 56 4.57 -7.31 7.58
C GLN A 56 3.20 -6.96 7.01
N ILE A 57 3.14 -6.57 5.74
CA ILE A 57 1.92 -6.02 5.15
C ILE A 57 1.41 -7.03 4.12
N PRO A 58 0.28 -7.71 4.38
CA PRO A 58 -0.37 -8.51 3.36
C PRO A 58 -1.08 -7.60 2.35
N PHE A 59 -0.80 -7.82 1.08
CA PHE A 59 -1.39 -7.16 -0.09
C PHE A 59 -1.26 -8.08 -1.30
N HIS A 60 -2.09 -7.86 -2.32
CA HIS A 60 -1.95 -8.49 -3.65
C HIS A 60 -1.12 -7.59 -4.57
N SER A 61 -1.51 -6.33 -4.71
CA SER A 61 -0.78 -5.36 -5.53
C SER A 61 -0.80 -3.98 -4.89
N ILE A 62 0.28 -3.23 -5.04
CA ILE A 62 0.35 -1.82 -4.64
C ILE A 62 1.03 -1.00 -5.73
N ALA A 63 0.56 0.23 -5.92
CA ALA A 63 1.18 1.20 -6.81
C ALA A 63 1.15 2.58 -6.17
N ILE A 64 2.27 3.29 -6.18
CA ILE A 64 2.41 4.66 -5.68
C ILE A 64 3.00 5.55 -6.76
N GLN A 65 2.49 6.77 -6.86
CA GLN A 65 3.06 7.81 -7.68
C GLN A 65 3.37 9.03 -6.81
N THR A 66 4.58 9.54 -6.97
CA THR A 66 5.05 10.79 -6.38
C THR A 66 5.51 11.72 -7.50
N ASP A 67 5.91 12.94 -7.14
CA ASP A 67 6.54 13.85 -8.11
C ASP A 67 7.91 13.38 -8.62
N LEU A 68 8.58 12.49 -7.86
CA LEU A 68 9.95 12.08 -8.14
C LEU A 68 10.04 10.69 -8.78
N PHE A 69 9.10 9.81 -8.45
CA PHE A 69 9.09 8.44 -8.95
C PHE A 69 7.69 7.82 -8.89
N ALA A 70 7.53 6.76 -9.67
CA ALA A 70 6.43 5.82 -9.54
C ALA A 70 7.00 4.43 -9.24
N LEU A 71 6.30 3.67 -8.40
CA LEU A 71 6.65 2.29 -8.07
C LEU A 71 5.38 1.46 -8.01
N SER A 72 5.44 0.28 -8.61
CA SER A 72 4.38 -0.72 -8.54
C SER A 72 4.99 -2.08 -8.22
N MET A 73 4.31 -2.84 -7.39
CA MET A 73 4.70 -4.20 -7.06
C MET A 73 3.47 -5.07 -6.88
N GLU A 74 3.60 -6.30 -7.36
CA GLU A 74 2.60 -7.35 -7.26
C GLU A 74 3.23 -8.52 -6.52
N ARG A 75 2.48 -9.09 -5.59
CA ARG A 75 2.92 -10.27 -4.86
C ARG A 75 2.66 -11.47 -5.75
N VAL A 76 3.73 -12.02 -6.29
CA VAL A 76 3.68 -13.32 -6.96
C VAL A 76 3.48 -14.35 -5.84
N GLU A 77 2.29 -14.94 -5.76
CA GLU A 77 2.13 -16.14 -4.92
C GLU A 77 3.14 -17.18 -5.42
N PRO A 78 3.90 -17.85 -4.55
CA PRO A 78 4.59 -19.06 -5.00
C PRO A 78 3.48 -19.97 -5.52
N ASP A 79 3.61 -20.40 -6.78
CA ASP A 79 2.72 -21.40 -7.38
C ASP A 79 2.39 -22.43 -6.32
N ARG A 80 1.10 -22.65 -6.06
CA ARG A 80 0.68 -23.85 -5.33
C ARG A 80 1.15 -25.01 -6.19
N VAL A 81 2.36 -25.52 -5.92
CA VAL A 81 2.78 -26.83 -6.38
C VAL A 81 1.73 -27.77 -5.81
N THR A 82 0.82 -28.17 -6.69
CA THR A 82 -0.22 -29.13 -6.38
C THR A 82 0.54 -30.45 -6.34
N LEU A 83 0.91 -30.88 -5.13
CA LEU A 83 1.40 -32.23 -4.88
C LEU A 83 0.22 -33.20 -4.93
#